data_AF-A0A7C4Z2J1-F1
#
_entry.id   AF-A0A7C4Z2J1-F1
#
_cell.length_a   1.000
_cell.length_b   1.000
_cell.length_c   1.000
_cell.angle_alpha   90.00
_cell.angle_beta   90.00
_cell.angle_gamma   90.00
#
_symmetry.space_group_name_H-M   'P 1'
#
loop_
_entity.id
_entity.type
_entity.pdbx_description
1 polymer ?
#
loop_
_entity_poly.entity_id
_entity_poly.type
_entity_poly.pdbx_seq_one_letter_code
_entity_poly.pdbx_strand_id
1 'polypeptide(L)'
;GFAGSKTGQEILKKPYFKNQKVSVPNVKQSPDKLLETPNLATIIEKSKDHPVWEELAEICFGCGICSYVCPLCYCFETEDVINFGTESCPSGKRCRNWDSCMLAGFAKTNAGDFRAELKDRIYNWHHHKFVRMPKEYGFPGCVECNRCVIYCPAKINYRKTLMRLIEDSKDKK
;
A
#
# COMPACT_ATOMS: atom_id res chain seq x y z
N GLY A 1 21.26 15.42 3.66
CA GLY A 1 20.68 14.33 2.84
C GLY A 1 21.19 14.45 1.42
N PHE A 2 20.91 13.46 0.56
CA PHE A 2 21.18 13.56 -0.87
C PHE A 2 19.86 13.80 -1.60
N ALA A 3 19.75 14.91 -2.33
CA ALA A 3 18.65 15.16 -3.26
C ALA A 3 19.16 14.91 -4.69
N GLY A 4 18.32 14.28 -5.52
CA GLY A 4 18.67 13.89 -6.90
C GLY A 4 18.78 15.04 -7.91
N SER A 5 18.79 16.30 -7.47
CA SER A 5 18.89 17.48 -8.33
C SER A 5 19.74 18.58 -7.70
N LYS A 6 20.35 19.44 -8.54
CA LYS A 6 21.19 20.58 -8.07
C LYS A 6 20.40 21.52 -7.16
N THR A 7 19.19 21.89 -7.56
CA THR A 7 18.28 22.74 -6.77
C THR A 7 17.92 22.10 -5.43
N GLY A 8 17.63 20.80 -5.44
CA GLY A 8 17.36 20.05 -4.21
C GLY A 8 18.56 20.06 -3.25
N GLN A 9 19.78 19.96 -3.79
CA GLN A 9 21.01 20.00 -3.00
C GLN A 9 21.25 21.36 -2.34
N GLU A 10 20.87 22.46 -2.98
CA GLU A 10 20.92 23.80 -2.39
C GLU A 10 19.85 24.01 -1.32
N ILE A 11 18.64 23.51 -1.54
CA ILE A 11 17.55 23.55 -0.56
C ILE A 11 17.96 22.80 0.71
N LEU A 12 18.59 21.63 0.58
CA LEU A 12 19.07 20.83 1.71
C LEU A 12 20.16 21.52 2.56
N LYS A 13 20.83 22.57 2.04
CA LYS A 13 21.79 23.38 2.81
C LYS A 13 21.11 24.44 3.70
N LYS A 14 19.81 24.71 3.50
CA LYS A 14 19.08 25.70 4.31
C LYS A 14 18.93 25.22 5.76
N PRO A 15 18.87 26.14 6.74
CA PRO A 15 18.85 25.80 8.17
C PRO A 15 17.64 24.97 8.63
N TYR A 16 16.59 24.91 7.81
CA TYR A 16 15.38 24.12 8.06
C TYR A 16 15.61 22.61 7.89
N PHE A 17 16.56 22.20 7.05
CA PHE A 17 16.81 20.80 6.74
C PHE A 17 17.99 20.29 7.57
N LYS A 18 17.75 20.09 8.87
CA LYS A 18 18.71 19.40 9.72
C LYS A 18 18.79 17.94 9.27
N ASN A 19 20.01 17.38 9.19
CA ASN A 19 20.19 15.93 9.00
C ASN A 19 19.60 15.21 10.21
N GLN A 20 18.31 14.91 10.16
CA GLN A 20 17.69 14.02 11.11
C GLN A 20 18.33 12.66 10.85
N LYS A 21 19.04 12.12 11.84
CA LYS A 21 19.46 10.72 11.80
C LYS A 21 18.18 9.91 11.72
N VAL A 22 17.84 9.46 10.52
CA VAL A 22 16.78 8.49 10.34
C VAL A 22 17.32 7.22 10.97
N SER A 23 16.91 6.92 12.20
CA SER A 23 17.06 5.58 12.73
C SER A 23 16.19 4.71 11.85
N VAL A 24 16.79 4.03 10.87
CA VAL A 24 16.09 2.96 10.17
C VAL A 24 15.70 1.98 11.27
N PRO A 25 14.40 1.79 11.54
CA PRO A 25 13.97 0.89 12.60
C PRO A 25 14.59 -0.47 12.30
N ASN A 26 15.33 -1.02 13.26
CA ASN A 26 15.89 -2.35 13.09
C ASN A 26 14.71 -3.31 12.98
N VAL A 27 14.50 -3.87 11.79
CA VAL A 27 13.37 -4.75 11.51
C VAL A 27 13.66 -6.06 12.20
N LYS A 28 13.22 -6.19 13.45
CA LYS A 28 13.14 -7.50 14.09
C LYS A 28 12.12 -8.31 13.28
N GLN A 29 12.59 -9.38 12.64
CA GLN A 29 11.69 -10.37 12.08
C GLN A 29 10.81 -10.88 13.23
N SER A 30 9.51 -10.91 13.00
CA SER A 30 8.60 -11.48 13.99
C SER A 30 8.87 -12.99 14.05
N PRO A 31 8.95 -13.60 15.24
CA PRO A 31 9.23 -15.03 15.36
C PRO A 31 8.07 -15.90 14.85
N ASP A 32 6.87 -15.33 14.71
CA ASP A 32 5.68 -16.04 14.26
C ASP A 32 5.54 -16.02 12.73
N LYS A 33 5.24 -17.20 12.20
CA LYS A 33 5.10 -17.47 10.76
C LYS A 33 3.69 -17.11 10.26
N LEU A 34 3.23 -15.89 10.53
CA LEU A 34 1.88 -15.43 10.20
C LEU A 34 1.55 -15.63 8.70
N LEU A 35 2.49 -15.29 7.82
CA LEU A 35 2.31 -15.41 6.37
C LEU A 35 2.34 -16.86 5.86
N GLU A 36 2.84 -17.80 6.66
CA GLU A 36 2.82 -19.24 6.36
C GLU A 36 1.57 -19.94 6.91
N THR A 37 0.61 -19.18 7.46
CA THR A 37 -0.63 -19.75 7.99
C THR A 37 -1.35 -20.56 6.90
N PRO A 38 -1.68 -21.84 7.14
CA PRO A 38 -2.41 -22.65 6.17
C PRO A 38 -3.73 -21.98 5.77
N ASN A 39 -4.04 -21.99 4.48
CA ASN A 39 -5.26 -21.41 3.91
C ASN A 39 -5.42 -19.89 4.12
N LEU A 40 -4.35 -19.14 4.41
CA LEU A 40 -4.42 -17.68 4.57
C LEU A 40 -5.10 -16.98 3.39
N ALA A 41 -4.74 -17.36 2.16
CA ALA A 41 -5.35 -16.81 0.95
C ALA A 41 -6.88 -17.04 0.93
N THR A 42 -7.32 -18.26 1.24
CA THR A 42 -8.74 -18.63 1.30
C THR A 42 -9.48 -17.90 2.41
N ILE A 43 -8.86 -17.70 3.58
CA ILE A 43 -9.43 -16.94 4.70
C ILE A 43 -9.70 -15.50 4.26
N ILE A 44 -8.73 -14.87 3.60
CA ILE A 44 -8.85 -13.49 3.13
C ILE A 44 -9.91 -13.39 2.02
N GLU A 45 -9.92 -14.31 1.06
CA GLU A 45 -10.91 -14.31 -0.02
C GLU A 45 -12.35 -14.46 0.51
N LYS A 46 -12.55 -15.32 1.52
CA LYS A 46 -13.86 -15.48 2.19
C LYS A 46 -14.23 -14.33 3.13
N SER A 47 -13.27 -13.48 3.47
CA SER A 47 -13.49 -12.36 4.38
C SER A 47 -14.07 -11.12 3.71
N LYS A 48 -14.44 -11.15 2.42
CA LYS A 48 -14.90 -9.96 1.68
C LYS A 48 -15.96 -9.14 2.43
N ASP A 49 -16.94 -9.80 3.05
CA ASP A 49 -18.02 -9.17 3.80
C ASP A 49 -17.76 -9.10 5.32
N HIS A 50 -16.50 -9.23 5.75
CA HIS A 50 -16.12 -9.20 7.15
C HIS A 50 -16.15 -7.76 7.72
N PRO A 51 -16.69 -7.54 8.93
CA PRO A 51 -16.84 -6.19 9.51
C PRO A 51 -15.52 -5.43 9.68
N VAL A 52 -14.41 -6.14 9.82
CA VAL A 52 -13.06 -5.55 9.93
C VAL A 52 -12.73 -4.54 8.82
N TRP A 53 -13.30 -4.69 7.62
CA TRP A 53 -13.04 -3.74 6.53
C TRP A 53 -13.73 -2.40 6.73
N GLU A 54 -14.94 -2.41 7.29
CA GLU A 54 -15.67 -1.20 7.67
C GLU A 54 -14.98 -0.53 8.86
N GLU A 55 -14.63 -1.29 9.90
CA GLU A 55 -13.88 -0.79 11.07
C GLU A 55 -12.54 -0.13 10.66
N LEU A 56 -11.83 -0.71 9.70
CA LEU A 56 -10.61 -0.12 9.17
C LEU A 56 -10.89 1.13 8.33
N ALA A 57 -12.00 1.17 7.59
CA ALA A 57 -12.38 2.32 6.78
C ALA A 57 -12.73 3.54 7.65
N GLU A 58 -13.29 3.34 8.85
CA GLU A 58 -13.58 4.42 9.80
C GLU A 58 -12.33 5.17 10.27
N ILE A 59 -11.18 4.48 10.36
CA ILE A 59 -9.93 5.07 10.84
C ILE A 59 -8.93 5.38 9.73
N CYS A 60 -9.07 4.78 8.55
CA CYS A 60 -8.13 4.95 7.44
C CYS A 60 -8.38 6.27 6.70
N PHE A 61 -7.32 7.02 6.40
CA PHE A 61 -7.43 8.26 5.61
C PHE A 61 -7.41 8.03 4.09
N GLY A 62 -7.23 6.79 3.62
CA GLY A 62 -7.08 6.50 2.19
C GLY A 62 -5.84 7.13 1.53
N CYS A 63 -4.85 7.59 2.32
CA CYS A 63 -3.70 8.36 1.83
C CYS A 63 -2.68 7.58 0.98
N GLY A 64 -2.79 6.25 0.89
CA GLY A 64 -1.89 5.42 0.06
C GLY A 64 -0.46 5.26 0.57
N ILE A 65 -0.09 5.83 1.73
CA ILE A 65 1.29 5.73 2.27
C ILE A 65 1.78 4.28 2.39
N CYS A 66 0.88 3.35 2.72
CA CYS A 66 1.19 1.92 2.84
C CYS A 66 1.65 1.29 1.52
N SER A 67 1.27 1.85 0.37
CA SER A 67 1.77 1.45 -0.95
C SER A 67 3.08 2.16 -1.27
N TYR A 68 3.16 3.48 -1.05
CA TYR A 68 4.34 4.29 -1.38
C TYR A 68 5.61 3.88 -0.62
N VAL A 69 5.49 3.42 0.63
CA VAL A 69 6.65 2.97 1.42
C VAL A 69 6.96 1.47 1.25
N CYS A 70 6.09 0.72 0.57
CA CYS A 70 6.24 -0.72 0.41
C CYS A 70 7.11 -1.03 -0.81
N PRO A 71 8.26 -1.72 -0.64
CA PRO A 71 9.15 -2.04 -1.76
C PRO A 71 8.58 -3.09 -2.73
N LEU A 72 7.46 -3.72 -2.38
CA LEU A 72 6.79 -4.74 -3.20
C LEU A 72 5.53 -4.21 -3.91
N CYS A 73 5.14 -2.95 -3.63
CA CYS A 73 4.01 -2.33 -4.32
C CYS A 73 4.50 -1.73 -5.64
N TYR A 74 3.72 -1.96 -6.70
CA TYR A 74 4.03 -1.56 -8.07
C TYR A 74 2.83 -0.88 -8.77
N CYS A 75 1.92 -0.30 -8.00
CA CYS A 75 0.79 0.43 -8.54
C CYS A 75 1.27 1.67 -9.32
N PHE A 76 0.78 1.84 -10.54
CA PHE A 76 1.05 3.00 -11.38
C PHE A 76 -0.19 3.33 -12.21
N GLU A 77 -0.33 4.60 -12.57
CA GLU A 77 -1.26 5.07 -13.58
C GLU A 77 -0.51 5.37 -14.88
N THR A 78 -1.20 5.25 -16.01
CA THR A 78 -0.65 5.62 -17.32
C THR A 78 -1.40 6.83 -17.85
N GLU A 79 -0.66 7.89 -18.16
CA GLU A 79 -1.22 9.15 -18.65
C GLU A 79 -0.69 9.44 -20.06
N ASP A 80 -1.59 9.86 -20.96
CA ASP A 80 -1.27 10.37 -22.29
C ASP A 80 -1.26 11.89 -22.28
N VAL A 81 -0.08 12.50 -22.35
CA VAL A 81 0.05 13.96 -22.30
C VAL A 81 0.14 14.52 -23.72
N ILE A 82 -0.97 15.06 -24.22
CA ILE A 82 -1.10 15.54 -25.60
C ILE A 82 -0.63 17.00 -25.75
N ASN A 83 -0.79 17.82 -24.72
CA ASN A 83 -0.50 19.27 -24.74
C ASN A 83 0.81 19.60 -24.02
N PHE A 84 0.89 20.75 -23.34
CA PHE A 84 2.04 21.20 -22.56
C PHE A 84 2.43 20.12 -21.55
N GLY A 85 3.51 19.40 -21.85
CA GLY A 85 4.08 18.39 -20.97
C GLY A 85 4.51 18.95 -19.63
N THR A 86 4.72 18.07 -18.67
CA THR A 86 5.40 18.37 -17.40
C THR A 86 6.85 17.90 -17.48
N GLU A 87 7.68 18.28 -16.51
CA GLU A 87 9.03 17.70 -16.39
C GLU A 87 8.99 16.17 -16.23
N SER A 88 7.94 15.64 -15.58
CA SER A 88 7.76 14.21 -15.38
C SER A 88 7.16 13.49 -16.58
N CYS A 89 6.45 14.19 -17.48
CA CYS A 89 5.91 13.63 -18.71
C CYS A 89 5.88 14.66 -19.86
N PRO A 90 6.82 14.56 -20.82
CA PRO A 90 6.86 15.46 -21.97
C PRO A 90 5.63 15.40 -22.88
N SER A 91 5.41 16.47 -23.64
CA SER A 91 4.33 16.56 -24.63
C SER A 91 4.42 15.45 -25.69
N GLY A 92 3.28 14.89 -26.07
CA GLY A 92 3.14 13.82 -27.06
C GLY A 92 3.65 12.46 -26.57
N LYS A 93 3.72 12.23 -25.25
CA LYS A 93 4.19 10.97 -24.66
C LYS A 93 3.14 10.31 -23.78
N ARG A 94 3.22 8.98 -23.73
CA ARG A 94 2.58 8.13 -22.74
C ARG A 94 3.56 7.86 -21.62
N CYS A 95 3.22 8.24 -20.39
CA CYS A 95 4.07 8.10 -19.22
C CYS A 95 3.42 7.23 -18.14
N ARG A 96 4.26 6.63 -17.30
CA ARG A 96 3.82 5.92 -16.09
C ARG A 96 4.15 6.75 -14.87
N ASN A 97 3.14 7.07 -14.08
CA ASN A 97 3.28 7.79 -12.82
C ASN A 97 2.98 6.85 -11.65
N TRP A 98 3.72 7.03 -10.56
CA TRP A 98 3.46 6.27 -9.34
C TRP A 98 2.07 6.61 -8.80
N ASP A 99 1.27 5.58 -8.58
CA ASP A 99 -0.07 5.71 -8.02
C ASP A 99 -0.30 4.63 -6.97
N SER A 100 -1.46 4.59 -6.33
CA SER A 100 -1.77 3.64 -5.27
C SER A 100 -3.19 3.14 -5.38
N CYS A 101 -3.38 1.83 -5.26
CA CYS A 101 -4.70 1.21 -5.22
C CYS A 101 -5.59 1.64 -4.04
N MET A 102 -5.04 2.43 -3.11
CA MET A 102 -5.76 3.05 -2.00
C MET A 102 -6.38 4.41 -2.34
N LEU A 103 -5.88 5.07 -3.40
CA LEU A 103 -6.37 6.37 -3.83
C LEU A 103 -7.68 6.21 -4.60
N ALA A 104 -8.63 7.13 -4.38
CA ALA A 104 -9.97 7.04 -4.95
C ALA A 104 -9.99 7.07 -6.48
N GLY A 105 -9.00 7.73 -7.11
CA GLY A 105 -8.90 7.79 -8.57
C GLY A 105 -8.49 6.46 -9.22
N PHE A 106 -7.74 5.61 -8.51
CA PHE A 106 -7.03 4.47 -9.12
C PHE A 106 -7.96 3.45 -9.81
N ALA A 107 -9.16 3.23 -9.26
CA ALA A 107 -10.13 2.27 -9.79
C ALA A 107 -11.26 2.94 -10.58
N LYS A 108 -11.18 4.26 -10.80
CA LYS A 108 -12.20 5.03 -11.50
C LYS A 108 -11.98 4.94 -13.00
N THR A 109 -13.01 4.57 -13.72
CA THR A 109 -13.04 4.48 -15.18
C THR A 109 -14.27 5.19 -15.73
N ASN A 110 -14.37 5.33 -17.06
CA ASN A 110 -15.59 5.84 -17.69
C ASN A 110 -16.83 4.96 -17.40
N ALA A 111 -16.63 3.68 -17.07
CA ALA A 111 -17.71 2.76 -16.70
C ALA A 111 -18.12 2.85 -15.21
N GLY A 112 -17.47 3.72 -14.43
CA GLY A 112 -17.69 3.89 -13.00
C GLY A 112 -16.44 3.57 -12.17
N ASP A 113 -16.62 3.61 -10.85
CA ASP A 113 -15.58 3.29 -9.88
C ASP A 113 -15.79 1.87 -9.34
N PHE A 114 -14.85 0.98 -9.66
CA PHE A 114 -14.91 -0.41 -9.22
C PHE A 114 -14.59 -0.61 -7.73
N ARG A 115 -14.11 0.44 -7.03
CA ARG A 115 -13.76 0.45 -5.60
C ARG A 115 -14.04 1.83 -5.00
N ALA A 116 -15.30 2.23 -5.07
CA ALA A 116 -15.76 3.54 -4.60
C ALA A 116 -15.55 3.72 -3.08
N GLU A 117 -15.86 2.68 -2.30
CA GLU A 117 -15.75 2.74 -0.84
C GLU A 117 -14.32 2.45 -0.37
N LEU A 118 -13.92 3.09 0.74
CA LEU A 118 -12.58 2.90 1.28
C LEU A 118 -12.33 1.46 1.77
N LYS A 119 -13.36 0.80 2.31
CA LYS A 119 -13.29 -0.62 2.71
C LYS A 119 -12.93 -1.53 1.54
N ASP A 120 -13.46 -1.26 0.33
CA ASP A 120 -13.17 -2.05 -0.87
C ASP A 120 -11.71 -1.89 -1.30
N ARG A 121 -11.17 -0.68 -1.15
CA ARG A 121 -9.76 -0.37 -1.41
C ARG A 121 -8.84 -1.04 -0.39
N ILE A 122 -9.20 -1.00 0.90
CA ILE A 122 -8.46 -1.69 1.98
C ILE A 122 -8.47 -3.20 1.75
N TYR A 123 -9.64 -3.78 1.47
CA TYR A 123 -9.77 -5.20 1.14
C TYR A 123 -8.91 -5.55 -0.08
N ASN A 124 -8.98 -4.76 -1.16
CA ASN A 124 -8.18 -4.98 -2.36
C ASN A 124 -6.67 -4.95 -2.08
N TRP A 125 -6.18 -4.06 -1.21
CA TRP A 125 -4.77 -4.03 -0.81
C TRP A 125 -4.34 -5.34 -0.13
N HIS A 126 -5.17 -5.87 0.78
CA HIS A 126 -4.90 -7.16 1.45
C HIS A 126 -5.01 -8.33 0.46
N HIS A 127 -6.08 -8.36 -0.33
CA HIS A 127 -6.33 -9.39 -1.31
C HIS A 127 -5.20 -9.46 -2.35
N HIS A 128 -4.72 -8.32 -2.86
CA HIS A 128 -3.61 -8.31 -3.81
C HIS A 128 -2.35 -8.93 -3.19
N LYS A 129 -2.01 -8.52 -1.96
CA LYS A 129 -0.80 -9.00 -1.27
C LYS A 129 -0.85 -10.47 -0.88
N PHE A 130 -1.99 -10.97 -0.43
CA PHE A 130 -2.06 -12.27 0.25
C PHE A 130 -2.91 -13.32 -0.48
N VAL A 131 -3.59 -12.95 -1.56
CA VAL A 131 -4.37 -13.88 -2.40
C VAL A 131 -3.84 -13.87 -3.83
N ARG A 132 -3.87 -12.71 -4.49
CA ARG A 132 -3.50 -12.60 -5.90
C ARG A 132 -2.01 -12.82 -6.14
N MET A 133 -1.13 -12.15 -5.40
CA MET A 133 0.33 -12.32 -5.56
C MET A 133 0.79 -13.76 -5.29
N PRO A 134 0.34 -14.46 -4.23
CA PRO A 134 0.61 -15.89 -4.07
C PRO A 134 0.14 -16.73 -5.26
N LYS A 135 -1.04 -16.44 -5.83
CA LYS A 135 -1.57 -17.15 -6.99
C LYS A 135 -0.76 -16.87 -8.27
N GLU A 136 -0.28 -15.65 -8.47
CA GLU A 136 0.45 -15.24 -9.67
C GLU A 136 1.94 -15.61 -9.62
N TYR A 137 2.57 -15.48 -8.44
CA TYR A 137 4.03 -15.56 -8.29
C TYR A 137 4.51 -16.64 -7.33
N GLY A 138 3.60 -17.30 -6.59
CA GLY A 138 3.95 -18.36 -5.63
C GLY A 138 4.42 -17.87 -4.26
N PHE A 139 4.42 -16.56 -3.99
CA PHE A 139 4.82 -15.98 -2.71
C PHE A 139 3.94 -14.78 -2.31
N PRO A 140 3.82 -14.46 -1.00
CA PRO A 140 3.07 -13.30 -0.55
C PRO A 140 3.72 -11.99 -0.98
N GLY A 141 2.89 -11.00 -1.32
CA GLY A 141 3.26 -9.60 -1.59
C GLY A 141 3.69 -8.80 -0.36
N CYS A 142 4.19 -9.49 0.67
CA CYS A 142 4.66 -8.93 1.92
C CYS A 142 5.86 -9.74 2.43
N VAL A 143 6.92 -9.04 2.83
CA VAL A 143 8.13 -9.59 3.48
C VAL A 143 8.27 -9.10 4.92
N GLU A 144 7.16 -8.62 5.50
CA GLU A 144 7.08 -8.17 6.90
C GLU A 144 8.07 -7.06 7.29
N CYS A 145 8.48 -6.22 6.34
CA CYS A 145 9.35 -5.06 6.60
C CYS A 145 8.71 -3.96 7.48
N ASN A 146 7.41 -4.06 7.76
CA ASN A 146 6.60 -3.19 8.63
C ASN A 146 6.61 -1.68 8.33
N ARG A 147 7.17 -1.24 7.19
CA ARG A 147 7.13 0.17 6.78
C ARG A 147 5.71 0.73 6.70
N CYS A 148 4.76 -0.05 6.16
CA CYS A 148 3.36 0.37 6.09
C CYS A 148 2.74 0.61 7.47
N VAL A 149 3.19 -0.08 8.52
CA VAL A 149 2.72 0.10 9.91
C VAL A 149 3.39 1.32 10.54
N ILE A 150 4.71 1.46 10.35
CA ILE A 150 5.51 2.54 10.94
C ILE A 150 5.09 3.92 10.43
N TYR A 151 4.80 4.02 9.13
CA TYR A 151 4.44 5.29 8.49
C TYR A 151 2.92 5.53 8.40
N CYS A 152 2.08 4.63 8.93
CA CYS A 152 0.64 4.84 8.93
C CYS A 152 0.24 5.91 9.95
N PRO A 153 -0.32 7.06 9.54
CA PRO A 153 -0.76 8.09 10.49
C PRO A 153 -1.94 7.61 11.36
N ALA A 154 -2.78 6.70 10.83
CA ALA A 154 -3.88 6.07 11.54
C ALA A 154 -3.46 4.87 12.43
N LYS A 155 -2.16 4.55 12.50
CA LYS A 155 -1.60 3.43 13.29
C LYS A 155 -2.21 2.06 12.96
N ILE A 156 -2.65 1.86 11.71
CA ILE A 156 -3.17 0.58 11.22
C ILE A 156 -2.02 -0.43 11.15
N ASN A 157 -2.26 -1.64 11.65
CA ASN A 157 -1.31 -2.76 11.60
C ASN A 157 -1.94 -3.95 10.88
N TYR A 158 -1.50 -4.23 9.66
CA TYR A 158 -2.01 -5.33 8.84
C TYR A 158 -1.92 -6.70 9.54
N ARG A 159 -0.91 -6.92 10.40
CA ARG A 159 -0.78 -8.18 11.14
C ARG A 159 -1.94 -8.41 12.09
N LYS A 160 -2.43 -7.34 12.76
CA LYS A 160 -3.62 -7.43 13.62
C LYS A 160 -4.86 -7.82 12.81
N THR A 161 -5.02 -7.23 11.62
CA THR A 161 -6.10 -7.58 10.69
C THR A 161 -6.03 -9.06 10.28
N LEU A 162 -4.86 -9.54 9.87
CA LEU A 162 -4.68 -10.94 9.49
C LEU A 162 -4.96 -11.90 10.65
N MET A 163 -4.43 -11.61 11.85
CA MET A 163 -4.69 -12.44 13.04
C MET A 163 -6.17 -12.47 13.38
N ARG A 164 -6.88 -11.33 13.29
CA ARG A 164 -8.32 -11.26 13.51
C ARG A 164 -9.09 -12.14 12.52
N LEU A 165 -8.78 -12.04 11.24
CA LEU A 165 -9.41 -12.86 10.20
C LEU A 165 -9.14 -14.36 10.38
N ILE A 166 -7.93 -14.72 10.80
CA ILE A 166 -7.56 -16.11 11.08
C ILE A 166 -8.36 -16.64 12.27
N GLU A 167 -8.47 -15.88 13.35
CA GLU A 167 -9.23 -16.29 14.54
C GLU A 167 -10.72 -16.43 14.24
N ASP A 168 -11.33 -15.40 13.64
CA ASP A 168 -12.76 -15.39 13.29
C ASP A 168 -13.12 -16.47 12.24
N SER A 169 -12.12 -17.01 11.51
CA SER A 169 -12.31 -18.14 10.58
C SER A 169 -12.40 -19.50 11.27
N LYS A 170 -11.88 -19.64 12.50
CA LYS A 170 -11.96 -20.87 13.30
C LYS A 170 -13.34 -21.04 13.92
N ASP A 171 -13.95 -19.94 14.34
CA ASP A 171 -15.28 -19.92 14.99
C ASP A 171 -16.43 -20.18 14.02
N LYS A 172 -16.17 -20.13 12.71
CA LYS A 172 -17.15 -20.41 11.64
C LYS A 172 -17.10 -21.86 11.12
N LYS A 173 -16.39 -22.77 11.80
CA LYS A 173 -16.45 -24.22 11.56
C LYS A 173 -17.52 -24.86 12.43
#